data_AF-F8PDA9-F1
#
_entry.id   AF-F8PDA9-F1
#
_cell.length_a   1.000
_cell.length_b   1.000
_cell.length_c   1.000
_cell.angle_alpha   90.00
_cell.angle_beta   90.00
_cell.angle_gamma   90.00
#
_symmetry.space_group_name_H-M   'P 1'
#
loop_
_entity.id
_entity.type
_entity.pdbx_description
1 polymer ?
#
loop_
_entity_poly.entity_id
_entity_poly.type
_entity_poly.pdbx_seq_one_letter_code
_entity_poly.pdbx_strand_id
1 'polypeptide(L)'
;MAAMLDCIKAFVKSGKPHYRQETLSQLQSQFIQASHLNCKTKVTNIQTESGIKDTYQKHFIDKNFCSYKHLRGFTTKQAALDSSLALLPANIFSPVWHIKG
;
A
#
# COMPACT_ATOMS: atom_id res chain seq x y z
N MET A 1 -9.41 -18.58 -26.63
CA MET A 1 -8.59 -19.66 -26.04
C MET A 1 -7.22 -19.19 -25.56
N ALA A 2 -6.50 -18.32 -26.28
CA ALA A 2 -5.18 -17.82 -25.86
C ALA A 2 -5.17 -17.15 -24.46
N ALA A 3 -6.07 -16.19 -24.21
CA ALA A 3 -6.13 -15.50 -22.91
C ALA A 3 -6.40 -16.44 -21.71
N MET A 4 -7.20 -17.50 -21.90
CA MET A 4 -7.47 -18.49 -20.84
C MET A 4 -6.23 -19.31 -20.52
N LEU A 5 -5.47 -19.72 -21.54
CA LEU A 5 -4.21 -20.44 -21.37
C LEU A 5 -3.15 -19.57 -20.67
N ASP A 6 -3.11 -18.27 -20.96
CA ASP A 6 -2.18 -17.35 -20.29
C ASP A 6 -2.52 -17.17 -18.81
N CYS A 7 -3.82 -17.07 -18.47
CA CYS A 7 -4.26 -17.06 -17.07
C CYS A 7 -3.85 -18.33 -16.31
N ILE A 8 -4.02 -19.51 -16.92
CA ILE A 8 -3.64 -20.79 -16.30
C ILE A 8 -2.12 -20.85 -16.10
N LYS A 9 -1.32 -20.44 -17.11
CA LYS A 9 0.14 -20.39 -16.98
C LYS A 9 0.59 -19.41 -15.90
N ALA A 10 -0.03 -18.24 -15.81
CA ALA A 10 0.27 -17.26 -14.78
C ALA A 10 -0.10 -17.76 -13.37
N PHE A 11 -1.20 -18.50 -13.23
CA PHE A 11 -1.63 -19.08 -11.96
C PHE A 11 -0.68 -20.18 -11.46
N VAL A 12 -0.20 -21.04 -12.35
CA VAL A 12 0.71 -22.15 -12.00
C VAL A 12 2.15 -21.65 -11.76
N LYS A 13 2.52 -20.49 -12.31
CA LYS A 13 3.88 -19.94 -12.19
C LYS A 13 4.23 -19.66 -10.73
N SER A 14 5.29 -20.31 -10.25
CA SER A 14 5.84 -20.08 -8.91
C SER A 14 6.22 -18.60 -8.72
N GLY A 15 5.84 -18.04 -7.57
CA GLY A 15 6.21 -16.68 -7.19
C GLY A 15 7.72 -16.51 -6.97
N LYS A 16 8.22 -15.29 -7.17
CA LYS A 16 9.61 -14.94 -6.83
C LYS A 16 9.74 -14.90 -5.29
N PRO A 17 10.80 -15.48 -4.70
CA PRO A 17 11.10 -15.25 -3.29
C PRO A 17 11.32 -13.76 -3.01
N HIS A 18 10.76 -13.26 -1.91
CA HIS A 18 10.97 -11.88 -1.47
C HIS A 18 11.93 -11.84 -0.28
N TYR A 19 12.85 -10.89 -0.30
CA TYR A 19 13.72 -10.63 0.84
C TYR A 19 13.14 -9.54 1.73
N ARG A 20 13.40 -9.63 3.04
CA ARG A 20 12.91 -8.66 4.04
C ARG A 20 13.14 -7.21 3.64
N GLN A 21 14.33 -6.88 3.15
CA GLN A 21 14.70 -5.51 2.74
C GLN A 21 13.89 -5.04 1.53
N GLU A 22 13.69 -5.92 0.54
CA GLU A 22 12.86 -5.63 -0.64
C GLU A 22 11.40 -5.40 -0.23
N THR A 23 10.87 -6.25 0.65
CA THR A 23 9.50 -6.12 1.15
C THR A 23 9.30 -4.81 1.91
N LEU A 24 10.22 -4.47 2.82
CA LEU A 24 10.17 -3.22 3.57
C LEU A 24 10.23 -1.99 2.66
N SER A 25 11.11 -2.00 1.66
CA SER A 25 11.22 -0.92 0.67
C SER A 25 9.92 -0.74 -0.11
N GLN A 26 9.27 -1.84 -0.53
CA GLN A 26 7.99 -1.80 -1.22
C GLN A 26 6.86 -1.28 -0.33
N LEU A 27 6.77 -1.75 0.91
CA LEU A 27 5.79 -1.26 1.89
C LEU A 27 5.98 0.23 2.17
N GLN A 28 7.23 0.71 2.28
CA GLN A 28 7.52 2.13 2.45
C GLN A 28 7.08 2.95 1.22
N SER A 29 7.39 2.48 0.01
CA SER A 29 6.97 3.11 -1.24
C SER A 29 5.44 3.22 -1.34
N GLN A 30 4.71 2.15 -1.00
CA GLN A 30 3.24 2.16 -0.98
C GLN A 30 2.70 3.23 -0.03
N PHE A 31 3.30 3.37 1.16
CA PHE A 31 2.86 4.37 2.13
C PHE A 31 3.19 5.81 1.72
N ILE A 32 4.36 6.05 1.11
CA ILE A 32 4.70 7.35 0.54
C ILE A 32 3.65 7.74 -0.51
N GLN A 33 3.29 6.81 -1.40
CA GLN A 33 2.24 7.07 -2.38
C GLN A 33 0.88 7.32 -1.72
N ALA A 34 0.53 6.61 -0.65
CA ALA A 34 -0.69 6.84 0.11
C ALA A 34 -0.71 8.18 0.88
N SER A 35 0.45 8.82 1.05
CA SER A 35 0.58 10.14 1.69
C SER A 35 0.31 11.30 0.72
N HIS A 36 -0.11 11.00 -0.50
CA HIS A 36 -0.52 11.98 -1.51
C HIS A 36 -2.01 11.84 -1.85
N LEU A 37 -2.63 12.96 -2.23
CA LEU A 37 -4.04 12.98 -2.60
C LEU A 37 -4.32 12.16 -3.88
N ASN A 38 -5.47 11.47 -3.86
CA ASN A 38 -6.00 10.69 -5.00
C ASN A 38 -5.07 9.58 -5.52
N CYS A 39 -4.14 9.08 -4.71
CA CYS A 39 -3.19 8.04 -5.10
C CYS A 39 -3.68 6.59 -4.85
N LYS A 40 -4.94 6.39 -4.49
CA LYS A 40 -5.51 5.06 -4.19
C LYS A 40 -5.27 4.05 -5.30
N THR A 41 -5.56 4.41 -6.55
CA THR A 41 -5.35 3.53 -7.72
C THR A 41 -3.87 3.20 -7.93
N LYS A 42 -2.97 4.17 -7.69
CA LYS A 42 -1.52 3.93 -7.80
C LYS A 42 -1.05 2.92 -6.76
N VAL A 43 -1.50 3.06 -5.52
CA VAL A 43 -1.17 2.11 -4.45
C VAL A 43 -1.70 0.71 -4.77
N THR A 44 -2.94 0.58 -5.26
CA THR A 44 -3.48 -0.73 -5.63
C THR A 44 -2.73 -1.38 -6.79
N ASN A 45 -2.24 -0.58 -7.75
CA ASN A 45 -1.42 -1.08 -8.85
C ASN A 45 -0.07 -1.60 -8.32
N ILE A 46 0.63 -0.81 -7.50
CA ILE A 46 1.90 -1.22 -6.87
C ILE A 46 1.73 -2.53 -6.09
N GLN A 47 0.65 -2.66 -5.31
CA GLN A 47 0.35 -3.88 -4.56
C GLN A 47 0.05 -5.09 -5.45
N THR A 48 -0.52 -4.87 -6.63
CA THR A 48 -0.86 -5.93 -7.58
C THR A 48 0.37 -6.38 -8.35
N GLU A 49 1.19 -5.43 -8.82
CA GLU A 49 2.43 -5.68 -9.54
C GLU A 49 3.50 -6.34 -8.65
N SER A 50 3.65 -5.85 -7.42
CA SER A 50 4.63 -6.41 -6.48
C SER A 50 4.16 -7.68 -5.79
N GLY A 51 2.84 -7.91 -5.70
CA GLY A 51 2.25 -8.97 -4.88
C GLY A 51 2.39 -8.75 -3.37
N ILE A 52 2.97 -7.64 -2.93
CA ILE A 52 3.28 -7.36 -1.52
C ILE A 52 2.16 -6.55 -0.89
N LYS A 53 1.50 -7.13 0.12
CA LYS A 53 0.44 -6.51 0.92
C LYS A 53 0.67 -6.82 2.39
N ASP A 54 0.70 -5.79 3.22
CA ASP A 54 0.73 -5.93 4.68
C ASP A 54 -0.61 -5.43 5.26
N THR A 55 -1.34 -6.32 5.93
CA THR A 55 -2.69 -6.01 6.44
C THR A 55 -2.66 -4.92 7.50
N TYR A 56 -1.61 -4.90 8.34
CA TYR A 56 -1.44 -3.89 9.37
C TYR A 56 -1.21 -2.51 8.75
N GLN A 57 -0.27 -2.40 7.81
CA GLN A 57 -0.01 -1.15 7.10
C GLN A 57 -1.23 -0.68 6.28
N LYS A 58 -1.96 -1.62 5.67
CA LYS A 58 -3.17 -1.35 4.89
C LYS A 58 -4.23 -0.61 5.71
N HIS A 59 -4.39 -0.93 6.99
CA HIS A 59 -5.31 -0.21 7.88
C HIS A 59 -5.04 1.30 7.91
N PHE A 60 -3.77 1.70 8.00
CA PHE A 60 -3.38 3.11 8.02
C PHE A 60 -3.53 3.78 6.65
N ILE A 61 -3.17 3.07 5.59
CA ILE A 61 -3.36 3.54 4.21
C ILE A 61 -4.84 3.82 3.93
N ASP A 62 -5.73 2.89 4.30
CA ASP A 62 -7.16 3.05 4.12
C ASP A 62 -7.71 4.19 4.99
N LYS A 63 -7.20 4.37 6.21
CA LYS A 63 -7.53 5.51 7.07
C LYS A 63 -7.19 6.86 6.41
N ASN A 64 -6.00 6.97 5.82
CA ASN A 64 -5.58 8.17 5.09
C ASN A 64 -6.53 8.46 3.91
N PHE A 65 -6.89 7.45 3.12
CA PHE A 65 -7.84 7.65 2.01
C PHE A 65 -9.26 8.02 2.47
N CYS A 66 -9.69 7.47 3.61
CA CYS A 66 -10.99 7.79 4.19
C CYS A 66 -11.05 9.22 4.74
N SER A 67 -9.92 9.76 5.26
CA SER A 67 -9.86 11.10 5.87
C SER A 67 -10.42 12.21 4.99
N TYR A 68 -10.21 12.12 3.67
CA TYR A 68 -10.58 13.16 2.71
C TYR A 68 -11.65 12.72 1.70
N LYS A 69 -12.19 11.50 1.83
CA LYS A 69 -13.11 10.87 0.84
C LYS A 69 -14.35 11.70 0.54
N HIS A 70 -14.93 12.32 1.55
CA HIS A 70 -16.19 13.08 1.45
C HIS A 70 -15.99 14.60 1.40
N LEU A 71 -14.74 15.06 1.39
CA LEU A 71 -14.42 16.49 1.37
C LEU A 71 -14.38 17.02 -0.07
N ARG A 72 -14.66 18.31 -0.22
CA ARG A 72 -14.58 19.06 -1.49
C ARG A 72 -13.55 20.17 -1.36
N GLY A 73 -12.82 20.43 -2.45
CA GLY A 73 -11.71 21.37 -2.47
C GLY A 73 -10.36 20.70 -2.26
N PHE A 74 -9.31 21.19 -2.92
CA PHE A 74 -7.97 20.62 -2.80
C PHE A 74 -7.36 20.90 -1.42
N THR A 75 -7.47 22.15 -0.96
CA THR A 75 -6.89 22.63 0.30
C THR A 75 -7.46 21.90 1.52
N THR A 76 -8.78 21.73 1.57
CA THR A 76 -9.48 21.01 2.64
C THR A 76 -9.11 19.53 2.68
N LYS A 77 -8.98 18.89 1.51
CA LYS A 77 -8.53 17.50 1.40
C LYS A 77 -7.08 17.34 1.87
N GLN A 78 -6.19 18.25 1.48
CA GLN A 78 -4.80 18.23 1.89
C GLN A 78 -4.69 18.40 3.42
N ALA A 79 -5.39 19.38 4.00
CA ALA A 79 -5.39 19.59 5.44
C ALA A 79 -5.92 18.37 6.23
N ALA A 80 -6.94 17.69 5.72
CA ALA A 80 -7.47 16.47 6.35
C ALA A 80 -6.49 15.29 6.24
N LEU A 81 -5.80 15.16 5.10
CA LEU A 81 -4.74 14.17 4.92
C LEU A 81 -3.56 14.43 5.86
N ASP A 82 -3.09 15.68 5.93
CA ASP A 82 -1.98 16.08 6.80
C ASP A 82 -2.31 15.82 8.28
N SER A 83 -3.55 16.12 8.68
CA SER A 83 -4.05 15.79 10.03
C SER A 83 -4.09 14.29 10.29
N SER A 84 -4.48 13.48 9.31
CA SER A 84 -4.46 12.02 9.40
C SER A 84 -3.05 11.48 9.54
N LEU A 85 -2.10 12.02 8.76
CA LEU A 85 -0.69 11.64 8.81
C LEU A 85 -0.03 11.99 10.14
N ALA A 86 -0.38 13.14 10.72
CA ALA A 86 0.12 13.58 12.03
C ALA A 86 -0.33 12.67 13.19
N LEU A 87 -1.46 11.96 13.04
CA LEU A 87 -2.00 11.03 14.05
C LEU A 87 -1.44 9.61 13.95
N LEU A 88 -0.54 9.34 12.99
CA LEU A 88 0.01 8.00 12.80
C LEU A 88 1.05 7.66 13.86
N PRO A 89 1.17 6.37 14.23
CA PRO A 89 2.25 5.92 15.09
C PRO A 89 3.60 6.11 14.39
N ALA A 90 4.67 6.24 15.18
CA ALA A 90 6.04 6.32 14.67
C ALA A 90 6.43 5.13 13.78
N ASN A 91 5.80 3.97 13.99
CA ASN A 91 6.02 2.78 13.19
C ASN A 91 4.70 2.23 12.64
N ILE A 92 4.60 2.22 11.31
CA ILE A 92 3.44 1.78 10.53
C ILE A 92 3.61 0.36 9.97
N PHE A 93 4.76 -0.29 10.22
CA PHE A 93 5.03 -1.65 9.78
C PHE A 93 4.53 -2.65 10.82
N SER A 94 4.04 -3.79 10.33
CA SER A 94 3.67 -4.93 11.18
C SER A 94 4.83 -5.34 12.11
N PRO A 95 4.56 -5.74 13.37
CA PRO A 95 5.58 -6.20 14.32
C PRO A 95 6.46 -7.33 13.79
N VAL A 96 5.96 -8.16 12.87
CA VAL A 96 6.72 -9.22 12.19
C VAL A 96 8.01 -8.67 11.58
N TRP A 97 7.97 -7.45 11.07
CA TRP A 97 9.13 -6.81 10.44
C TRP A 97 10.15 -6.25 11.43
N HIS A 98 9.84 -6.20 12.73
CA HIS A 98 10.73 -5.67 13.78
C HIS A 98 11.57 -6.76 14.43
N ILE A 99 11.17 -8.03 14.28
CA ILE A 99 11.90 -9.17 14.81
C ILE A 99 13.28 -9.20 14.15
N LYS A 100 14.33 -9.28 14.97
CA LYS A 100 15.69 -9.53 14.50
C LYS A 100 15.77 -11.01 14.15
N GLY A 101 15.98 -11.30 12.87
CA GLY A 101 16.39 -12.60 12.36
C GLY A 101 17.85 -12.54 11.95
#